data_AF-A0A2E7FN84-F1
#
_entry.id   AF-A0A2E7FN84-F1
#
_cell.length_a   1.000
_cell.length_b   1.000
_cell.length_c   1.000
_cell.angle_alpha   90.00
_cell.angle_beta   90.00
_cell.angle_gamma   90.00
#
_symmetry.space_group_name_H-M   'P 1'
#
loop_
_entity.id
_entity.type
_entity.pdbx_description
1 polymer ?
#
loop_
_entity_poly.entity_id
_entity_poly.type
_entity_poly.pdbx_seq_one_letter_code
_entity_poly.pdbx_strand_id
1 'polypeptide(L)'
;MPSWVIVTDTEKLNPQSRFIQLFTSHEKQIYRYILSLMPHSQDAQDVLQETAIALHNKIEDYDPTRPFAPWAFRFAYHMTLKHREKSSRWHRFLDEELMKEIASRQSMLVPELDQRRGYLKECLAEVPKNKRVMLTDYYFEDETVDVIAVSQGKSVEATYKALQRVRKTLMHCIEGKMQVRGLNA
;
A
#
# COMPACT_ATOMS: atom_id res chain seq x y z
N MET A 1 -5.28 54.30 6.63
CA MET A 1 -4.47 53.23 7.28
C MET A 1 -5.13 51.91 6.95
N PRO A 2 -4.46 50.93 6.29
CA PRO A 2 -5.09 49.64 6.04
C PRO A 2 -4.92 48.75 7.28
N SER A 3 -6.04 48.50 7.96
CA SER A 3 -6.15 47.52 9.05
C SER A 3 -6.12 46.12 8.46
N TRP A 4 -5.10 45.37 8.83
CA TRP A 4 -5.11 43.92 8.88
C TRP A 4 -6.32 43.47 9.71
N VAL A 5 -7.22 42.70 9.13
CA VAL A 5 -7.95 41.69 9.88
C VAL A 5 -7.85 40.44 9.02
N ILE A 6 -6.91 39.57 9.40
CA ILE A 6 -6.93 38.18 9.02
C ILE A 6 -8.22 37.63 9.62
N VAL A 7 -9.28 37.57 8.82
CA VAL A 7 -10.38 36.68 9.11
C VAL A 7 -9.82 35.29 8.83
N THR A 8 -9.33 34.62 9.88
CA THR A 8 -9.16 33.17 9.84
C THR A 8 -10.55 32.59 9.74
N ASP A 9 -11.04 32.46 8.51
CA ASP A 9 -12.27 31.73 8.25
C ASP A 9 -11.95 30.26 8.49
N THR A 10 -12.34 29.75 9.65
CA THR A 10 -12.47 28.30 9.89
C THR A 10 -13.71 27.82 9.14
N GLU A 11 -13.76 28.04 7.82
CA GLU A 11 -14.74 27.41 6.97
C GLU A 11 -14.40 25.92 6.94
N LYS A 12 -15.38 25.08 7.31
CA LYS A 12 -15.32 23.65 7.05
C LYS A 12 -15.04 23.47 5.56
N LEU A 13 -13.82 23.06 5.22
CA LEU A 13 -13.46 22.69 3.85
C LEU A 13 -14.54 21.76 3.31
N ASN A 14 -15.04 22.05 2.11
CA ASN A 14 -15.92 21.11 1.43
C ASN A 14 -15.19 19.75 1.26
N PRO A 15 -15.92 18.64 1.12
CA PRO A 15 -15.33 17.30 1.07
C PRO A 15 -14.18 17.18 0.05
N GLN A 16 -14.31 17.86 -1.09
CA GLN A 16 -13.34 17.84 -2.19
C GLN A 16 -12.04 18.58 -1.82
N SER A 17 -12.12 19.77 -1.25
CA SER A 17 -10.95 20.53 -0.78
C SER A 17 -10.24 19.81 0.37
N ARG A 18 -11.02 19.18 1.27
CA ARG A 18 -10.48 18.32 2.33
C ARG A 18 -9.76 17.10 1.76
N PHE A 19 -10.29 16.46 0.73
CA PHE A 19 -9.61 15.37 0.02
C PHE A 19 -8.25 15.83 -0.50
N ILE A 20 -8.18 16.95 -1.22
CA ILE A 20 -6.92 17.43 -1.82
C ILE A 20 -5.86 17.63 -0.73
N GLN A 21 -6.23 18.25 0.40
CA GLN A 21 -5.31 18.46 1.52
C GLN A 21 -4.81 17.14 2.13
N LEU A 22 -5.73 16.21 2.40
CA LEU A 22 -5.40 14.91 2.98
C LEU A 22 -4.56 14.06 2.02
N PHE A 23 -4.96 13.98 0.76
CA PHE A 23 -4.27 13.17 -0.25
C PHE A 23 -2.87 13.69 -0.51
N THR A 24 -2.69 14.98 -0.80
CA THR A 24 -1.36 15.57 -1.06
C THR A 24 -0.40 15.37 0.12
N SER A 25 -0.92 15.39 1.37
CA SER A 25 -0.12 15.14 2.57
C SER A 25 0.33 13.68 2.71
N HIS A 26 -0.38 12.73 2.11
CA HIS A 26 -0.14 11.29 2.24
C HIS A 26 0.29 10.61 0.93
N GLU A 27 0.28 11.31 -0.19
CA GLU A 27 0.53 10.77 -1.54
C GLU A 27 1.84 9.98 -1.59
N LYS A 28 2.95 10.55 -1.10
CA LYS A 28 4.25 9.85 -1.05
C LYS A 28 4.20 8.56 -0.24
N GLN A 29 3.43 8.54 0.84
CA GLN A 29 3.28 7.37 1.70
C GLN A 29 2.43 6.29 1.00
N ILE A 30 1.36 6.69 0.33
CA ILE A 30 0.48 5.81 -0.46
C ILE A 30 1.26 5.24 -1.64
N TYR A 31 2.01 6.06 -2.37
CA TYR A 31 2.86 5.62 -3.46
C TYR A 31 3.90 4.59 -3.02
N ARG A 32 4.63 4.84 -1.93
CA ARG A 32 5.60 3.88 -1.37
C ARG A 32 4.93 2.57 -0.97
N TYR A 33 3.72 2.65 -0.42
CA TYR A 33 2.96 1.46 -0.08
C TYR A 33 2.56 0.66 -1.34
N ILE A 34 2.05 1.31 -2.38
CA ILE A 34 1.74 0.68 -3.68
C ILE A 34 3.00 0.06 -4.30
N LEU A 35 4.12 0.79 -4.30
CA LEU A 35 5.39 0.31 -4.81
C LEU A 35 5.91 -0.91 -4.04
N SER A 36 5.64 -1.02 -2.74
CA SER A 36 5.98 -2.22 -1.96
C SER A 36 5.17 -3.46 -2.37
N LEU A 37 4.04 -3.23 -3.05
CA LEU A 37 3.14 -4.26 -3.56
C LEU A 37 3.33 -4.50 -5.06
N MET A 38 4.25 -3.87 -5.77
CA MET A 38 4.42 -4.16 -7.20
C MET A 38 5.85 -3.91 -7.72
N PRO A 39 6.31 -4.71 -8.70
CA PRO A 39 7.71 -4.69 -9.12
C PRO A 39 8.08 -3.47 -9.99
N HIS A 40 7.12 -2.81 -10.62
CA HIS A 40 7.36 -1.75 -11.60
C HIS A 40 6.87 -0.38 -11.08
N SER A 41 7.78 0.61 -11.09
CA SER A 41 7.49 1.98 -10.64
C SER A 41 6.50 2.72 -11.54
N GLN A 42 6.45 2.38 -12.83
CA GLN A 42 5.50 2.93 -13.79
C GLN A 42 4.07 2.50 -13.44
N ASP A 43 3.84 1.18 -13.29
CA ASP A 43 2.55 0.62 -12.89
C ASP A 43 2.10 1.17 -11.52
N ALA A 44 3.03 1.42 -10.61
CA ALA A 44 2.74 2.02 -9.31
C ALA A 44 2.20 3.45 -9.41
N GLN A 45 2.64 4.22 -10.40
CA GLN A 45 2.13 5.57 -10.65
C GLN A 45 0.69 5.53 -11.16
N ASP A 46 0.39 4.58 -12.05
CA ASP A 46 -0.96 4.38 -12.59
C ASP A 46 -1.93 3.93 -11.48
N VAL A 47 -1.51 2.97 -10.66
CA VAL A 47 -2.30 2.52 -9.51
C VAL A 47 -2.50 3.65 -8.50
N LEU A 48 -1.52 4.52 -8.29
CA LEU A 48 -1.67 5.70 -7.43
C LEU A 48 -2.75 6.65 -7.98
N GLN A 49 -2.79 6.89 -9.28
CA GLN A 49 -3.86 7.70 -9.89
C GLN A 49 -5.23 7.05 -9.74
N GLU A 50 -5.36 5.75 -10.05
CA GLU A 50 -6.62 5.02 -9.86
C GLU A 50 -7.08 5.06 -8.39
N THR A 51 -6.13 4.96 -7.45
CA THR A 51 -6.37 5.09 -6.02
C THR A 51 -6.88 6.48 -5.65
N ALA A 52 -6.26 7.53 -6.19
CA ALA A 52 -6.67 8.92 -5.95
C ALA A 52 -8.11 9.14 -6.42
N ILE A 53 -8.48 8.64 -7.61
CA ILE A 53 -9.84 8.73 -8.16
C ILE A 53 -10.83 7.98 -7.25
N ALA A 54 -10.49 6.76 -6.83
CA ALA A 54 -11.35 5.95 -5.97
C ALA A 54 -11.58 6.61 -4.60
N LEU A 55 -10.54 7.18 -4.01
CA LEU A 55 -10.63 7.92 -2.74
C LEU A 55 -11.44 9.20 -2.89
N HIS A 56 -11.21 9.97 -3.96
CA HIS A 56 -11.97 11.18 -4.24
C HIS A 56 -13.47 10.89 -4.33
N ASN A 57 -13.86 9.84 -5.05
CA ASN A 57 -15.26 9.43 -5.18
C ASN A 57 -15.89 8.94 -3.87
N LYS A 58 -15.07 8.66 -2.85
CA LYS A 58 -15.47 8.11 -1.55
C LYS A 58 -15.16 9.02 -0.38
N ILE A 59 -14.74 10.27 -0.61
CA ILE A 59 -14.35 11.17 0.48
C ILE A 59 -15.51 11.55 1.41
N GLU A 60 -16.75 11.53 0.92
CA GLU A 60 -17.92 11.80 1.75
C GLU A 60 -18.15 10.69 2.79
N ASP A 61 -17.74 9.46 2.48
CA ASP A 61 -17.83 8.29 3.37
C ASP A 61 -16.69 8.27 4.41
N TYR A 62 -15.71 9.18 4.31
CA TYR A 62 -14.57 9.23 5.22
C TYR A 62 -14.92 9.88 6.55
N ASP A 63 -14.76 9.12 7.64
CA ASP A 63 -14.85 9.58 9.02
C ASP A 63 -13.60 10.41 9.42
N PRO A 64 -13.72 11.74 9.61
CA PRO A 64 -12.60 12.60 9.93
C PRO A 64 -12.01 12.36 11.33
N THR A 65 -12.70 11.61 12.20
CA THR A 65 -12.19 11.25 13.53
C THR A 65 -11.15 10.12 13.48
N ARG A 66 -11.05 9.41 12.35
CA ARG A 66 -10.07 8.35 12.11
C ARG A 66 -8.87 8.88 11.31
N PRO A 67 -7.69 8.23 11.38
CA PRO A 67 -6.56 8.60 10.54
C PRO A 67 -6.81 8.28 9.05
N PHE A 68 -6.36 9.17 8.15
CA PHE A 68 -6.58 9.04 6.70
C PHE A 68 -5.77 7.91 6.06
N ALA A 69 -4.49 7.75 6.44
CA ALA A 69 -3.59 6.80 5.79
C ALA A 69 -4.08 5.33 5.82
N PRO A 70 -4.57 4.76 6.96
CA PRO A 70 -5.12 3.41 6.97
C PRO A 70 -6.34 3.24 6.06
N TRP A 71 -7.19 4.27 5.94
CA TRP A 71 -8.32 4.26 5.02
C TRP A 71 -7.83 4.26 3.57
N ALA A 72 -6.91 5.17 3.23
CA ALA A 72 -6.31 5.27 1.89
C ALA A 72 -5.57 3.99 1.46
N PHE A 73 -4.90 3.30 2.37
CA PHE A 73 -4.19 2.06 2.06
C PHE A 73 -5.11 0.90 1.68
N ARG A 74 -6.37 0.87 2.14
CA ARG A 74 -7.34 -0.14 1.70
C ARG A 74 -7.63 0.04 0.21
N PHE A 75 -7.94 1.27 -0.21
CA PHE A 75 -8.15 1.59 -1.63
C PHE A 75 -6.92 1.29 -2.47
N ALA A 76 -5.73 1.73 -2.02
CA ALA A 76 -4.47 1.47 -2.70
C ALA A 76 -4.22 -0.03 -2.90
N TYR A 77 -4.57 -0.83 -1.90
CA TYR A 77 -4.46 -2.28 -1.97
C TYR A 77 -5.40 -2.88 -3.02
N HIS A 78 -6.70 -2.56 -2.98
CA HIS A 78 -7.66 -3.05 -3.97
C HIS A 78 -7.29 -2.66 -5.40
N MET A 79 -6.86 -1.40 -5.61
CA MET A 79 -6.43 -0.94 -6.93
C MET A 79 -5.19 -1.69 -7.41
N THR A 80 -4.26 -2.01 -6.49
CA THR A 80 -3.11 -2.85 -6.82
C THR A 80 -3.52 -4.25 -7.25
N LEU A 81 -4.47 -4.89 -6.56
CA LEU A 81 -4.98 -6.21 -6.95
C LEU A 81 -5.68 -6.17 -8.31
N LYS A 82 -6.59 -5.21 -8.50
CA LYS A 82 -7.32 -5.01 -9.76
C LYS A 82 -6.36 -4.81 -10.94
N HIS A 83 -5.30 -4.03 -10.73
CA HIS A 83 -4.27 -3.81 -11.74
C HIS A 83 -3.53 -5.12 -12.06
N ARG A 84 -3.11 -5.89 -11.04
CA ARG A 84 -2.47 -7.20 -11.24
C ARG A 84 -3.36 -8.19 -12.00
N GLU A 85 -4.66 -8.24 -11.71
CA GLU A 85 -5.62 -9.08 -12.43
C GLU A 85 -5.79 -8.65 -13.90
N LYS A 86 -5.82 -7.33 -14.14
CA LYS A 86 -5.87 -6.77 -15.50
C LYS A 86 -4.59 -7.15 -16.25
N SER A 87 -3.42 -6.95 -15.66
CA SER A 87 -2.14 -7.31 -16.26
C SER A 87 -2.04 -8.81 -16.49
N SER A 88 -2.41 -9.68 -15.54
CA SER A 88 -2.43 -11.13 -15.72
C SER A 88 -3.34 -11.58 -16.88
N ARG A 89 -4.49 -10.92 -17.08
CA ARG A 89 -5.33 -11.14 -18.26
C ARG A 89 -4.60 -10.79 -19.55
N TRP A 90 -3.94 -9.63 -19.63
CA TRP A 90 -3.16 -9.24 -20.80
C TRP A 90 -1.99 -10.19 -21.08
N HIS A 91 -1.27 -10.65 -20.06
CA HIS A 91 -0.18 -11.61 -20.23
C HIS A 91 -0.66 -12.98 -20.74
N ARG A 92 -1.91 -13.39 -20.46
CA ARG A 92 -2.50 -14.61 -21.03
C ARG A 92 -2.81 -14.50 -22.53
N PHE A 93 -2.85 -13.29 -23.08
CA PHE A 93 -3.04 -13.05 -24.52
C PHE A 93 -1.72 -12.89 -25.28
N LEU A 94 -0.58 -12.88 -24.59
CA LEU A 94 0.75 -12.81 -25.21
C LEU A 94 1.28 -14.24 -25.44
N ASP A 95 1.93 -14.43 -26.59
CA ASP A 95 2.60 -15.69 -26.94
C ASP A 95 3.64 -16.09 -25.88
N GLU A 96 3.72 -17.37 -25.55
CA GLU A 96 4.53 -17.90 -24.44
C GLU A 96 6.04 -17.69 -24.67
N GLU A 97 6.47 -17.70 -25.93
CA GLU A 97 7.86 -17.48 -26.33
C GLU A 97 8.26 -16.00 -26.16
N LEU A 98 7.38 -15.07 -26.53
CA LEU A 98 7.54 -13.64 -26.29
C LEU A 98 7.55 -13.31 -24.78
N MET A 99 6.72 -14.01 -24.00
CA MET A 99 6.69 -13.88 -22.54
C MET A 99 8.00 -14.30 -21.88
N LYS A 100 8.60 -15.41 -22.34
CA LYS A 100 9.91 -15.88 -21.84
C LYS A 100 11.03 -14.92 -22.19
N GLU A 101 11.02 -14.33 -23.38
CA GLU A 101 12.04 -13.35 -23.80
C GLU A 101 11.90 -12.00 -23.07
N ILE A 102 10.68 -11.53 -22.83
CA ILE A 102 10.45 -10.31 -22.03
C ILE A 102 10.87 -10.57 -20.57
N ALA A 103 10.50 -11.71 -19.99
CA ALA A 103 10.89 -12.08 -18.64
C ALA A 103 12.41 -12.29 -18.49
N SER A 104 13.09 -12.88 -19.48
CA SER A 104 14.54 -13.07 -19.47
C SER A 104 15.27 -11.73 -19.50
N ARG A 105 14.84 -10.78 -20.36
CA ARG A 105 15.41 -9.43 -20.44
C ARG A 105 15.10 -8.60 -19.20
N GLN A 106 13.91 -8.74 -18.63
CA GLN A 106 13.54 -8.09 -17.39
C GLN A 106 14.34 -8.65 -16.20
N SER A 107 14.63 -9.96 -16.19
CA SER A 107 15.48 -10.62 -15.19
C SER A 107 16.96 -10.19 -15.22
N MET A 108 17.45 -9.73 -16.38
CA MET A 108 18.79 -9.14 -16.52
C MET A 108 18.83 -7.64 -16.17
N LEU A 109 17.69 -6.99 -16.02
CA LEU A 109 17.54 -5.56 -15.72
C LEU A 109 16.98 -5.28 -14.31
N VAL A 110 16.97 -6.30 -13.44
CA VAL A 110 16.15 -6.30 -12.22
C VAL A 110 16.56 -5.19 -11.24
N PRO A 111 15.65 -4.26 -10.91
CA PRO A 111 15.87 -3.24 -9.90
C PRO A 111 15.88 -3.84 -8.49
N GLU A 112 16.51 -3.13 -7.55
CA GLU A 112 16.53 -3.35 -6.09
C GLU A 112 15.19 -3.84 -5.46
N LEU A 113 14.05 -3.51 -6.07
CA LEU A 113 12.70 -3.89 -5.63
C LEU A 113 12.41 -5.39 -5.69
N ASP A 114 12.97 -6.12 -6.65
CA ASP A 114 12.73 -7.57 -6.80
C ASP A 114 13.57 -8.39 -5.81
N GLN A 115 14.78 -7.91 -5.49
CA GLN A 115 15.55 -8.44 -4.36
C GLN A 115 14.82 -8.18 -3.04
N ARG A 116 14.30 -6.96 -2.86
CA ARG A 116 13.48 -6.60 -1.69
C ARG A 116 12.25 -7.49 -1.56
N ARG A 117 11.61 -7.87 -2.67
CA ARG A 117 10.50 -8.82 -2.72
C ARG A 117 10.92 -10.25 -2.33
N GLY A 118 12.10 -10.68 -2.74
CA GLY A 118 12.72 -11.92 -2.27
C GLY A 118 12.88 -11.93 -0.74
N TYR A 119 13.48 -10.88 -0.18
CA TYR A 119 13.64 -10.74 1.26
C TYR A 119 12.30 -10.66 2.00
N LEU A 120 11.30 -9.99 1.45
CA LEU A 120 9.96 -9.96 2.04
C LEU A 120 9.37 -11.38 2.16
N LYS A 121 9.53 -12.25 1.15
CA LYS A 121 9.06 -13.64 1.23
C LYS A 121 9.76 -14.42 2.35
N GLU A 122 11.08 -14.27 2.47
CA GLU A 122 11.86 -14.89 3.57
C GLU A 122 11.40 -14.37 4.94
N CYS A 123 11.33 -13.05 5.11
CA CYS A 123 10.91 -12.40 6.35
C CYS A 123 9.46 -12.74 6.74
N LEU A 124 8.56 -12.90 5.78
CA LEU A 124 7.19 -13.36 6.03
C LEU A 124 7.17 -14.77 6.61
N ALA A 125 8.07 -15.66 6.19
CA ALA A 125 8.15 -17.02 6.75
C ALA A 125 8.52 -17.02 8.24
N GLU A 126 9.28 -16.03 8.69
CA GLU A 126 9.67 -15.83 10.10
C GLU A 126 8.54 -15.23 10.96
N VAL A 127 7.48 -14.68 10.34
CA VAL A 127 6.33 -14.13 11.08
C VAL A 127 5.44 -15.27 11.62
N PRO A 128 5.04 -15.21 12.92
CA PRO A 128 4.12 -16.18 13.49
C PRO A 128 2.83 -16.36 12.68
N LYS A 129 2.34 -17.60 12.56
CA LYS A 129 1.20 -17.96 11.69
C LYS A 129 -0.04 -17.11 11.94
N ASN A 130 -0.40 -16.86 13.20
CA ASN A 130 -1.56 -16.02 13.55
C ASN A 130 -1.45 -14.57 13.05
N LYS A 131 -0.24 -14.02 13.00
CA LYS A 131 0.03 -12.69 12.46
C LYS A 131 0.06 -12.70 10.93
N ARG A 132 0.50 -13.79 10.30
CA ARG A 132 0.40 -13.98 8.84
C ARG A 132 -1.04 -14.04 8.38
N VAL A 133 -1.90 -14.81 9.06
CA VAL A 133 -3.34 -14.87 8.74
C VAL A 133 -3.97 -13.49 8.83
N MET A 134 -3.70 -12.73 9.91
CA MET A 134 -4.15 -11.33 10.02
C MET A 134 -3.70 -10.43 8.86
N LEU A 135 -2.49 -10.63 8.33
CA LEU A 135 -2.02 -9.90 7.15
C LEU A 135 -2.76 -10.38 5.90
N THR A 136 -3.01 -11.68 5.77
CA THR A 136 -3.79 -12.24 4.68
C THR A 136 -5.20 -11.67 4.66
N ASP A 137 -5.90 -11.67 5.79
CA ASP A 137 -7.26 -11.15 5.88
C ASP A 137 -7.31 -9.64 5.57
N TYR A 138 -6.36 -8.88 6.12
CA TYR A 138 -6.30 -7.42 5.96
C TYR A 138 -5.90 -6.98 4.56
N TYR A 139 -4.93 -7.68 3.96
CA TYR A 139 -4.47 -7.37 2.62
C TYR A 139 -5.35 -8.16 1.65
N PHE A 140 -5.26 -9.47 1.55
CA PHE A 140 -5.83 -10.25 0.45
C PHE A 140 -7.34 -10.47 0.46
N GLU A 141 -8.00 -10.49 1.62
CA GLU A 141 -9.45 -10.75 1.71
C GLU A 141 -10.26 -9.46 1.88
N ASP A 142 -9.62 -8.29 1.79
CA ASP A 142 -10.27 -6.99 1.83
C ASP A 142 -11.09 -6.71 3.12
N GLU A 143 -10.82 -7.46 4.19
CA GLU A 143 -11.54 -7.34 5.44
C GLU A 143 -11.18 -6.05 6.19
N THR A 144 -12.19 -5.43 6.81
CA THR A 144 -11.95 -4.29 7.69
C THR A 144 -11.25 -4.74 8.98
N VAL A 145 -10.49 -3.84 9.60
CA VAL A 145 -9.81 -4.13 10.88
C VAL A 145 -10.83 -4.51 11.96
N ASP A 146 -12.04 -3.97 11.89
CA ASP A 146 -13.16 -4.28 12.76
C ASP A 146 -13.59 -5.76 12.62
N VAL A 147 -13.71 -6.27 11.39
CA VAL A 147 -14.02 -7.69 11.11
C VAL A 147 -12.89 -8.61 11.57
N ILE A 148 -11.65 -8.26 11.28
CA ILE A 148 -10.46 -9.04 11.68
C ILE A 148 -10.31 -9.08 13.21
N ALA A 149 -10.66 -7.99 13.90
CA ALA A 149 -10.65 -7.94 15.35
C ALA A 149 -11.65 -8.93 15.95
N VAL A 150 -12.88 -8.98 15.39
CA VAL A 150 -13.91 -9.94 15.80
C VAL A 150 -13.47 -11.38 15.51
N SER A 151 -12.98 -11.67 14.31
CA SER A 151 -12.56 -13.03 13.91
C SER A 151 -11.40 -13.57 14.78
N GLN A 152 -10.56 -12.69 15.33
CA GLN A 152 -9.45 -13.05 16.19
C GLN A 152 -9.72 -12.88 17.69
N GLY A 153 -10.92 -12.49 18.09
CA GLY A 153 -11.27 -12.26 19.49
C GLY A 153 -10.47 -11.14 20.16
N LYS A 154 -10.13 -10.08 19.42
CA LYS A 154 -9.33 -8.94 19.90
C LYS A 154 -10.10 -7.63 19.78
N SER A 155 -9.68 -6.61 20.52
CA SER A 155 -10.15 -5.24 20.30
C SER A 155 -9.60 -4.69 18.97
N VAL A 156 -10.36 -3.82 18.31
CA VAL A 156 -9.94 -3.08 17.10
C VAL A 156 -8.58 -2.39 17.28
N GLU A 157 -8.39 -1.73 18.43
CA GLU A 157 -7.13 -1.04 18.74
C GLU A 157 -5.93 -2.00 18.87
N ALA A 158 -6.12 -3.16 19.51
CA ALA A 158 -5.10 -4.19 19.59
C ALA A 158 -4.76 -4.76 18.20
N THR A 159 -5.74 -4.91 17.31
CA THR A 159 -5.53 -5.35 15.92
C THR A 159 -4.72 -4.32 15.13
N TYR A 160 -5.02 -3.03 15.26
CA TYR A 160 -4.20 -1.95 14.67
C TYR A 160 -2.75 -1.99 15.18
N LYS A 161 -2.55 -2.11 16.50
CA LYS A 161 -1.21 -2.21 17.11
C LYS A 161 -0.47 -3.46 16.62
N ALA A 162 -1.17 -4.58 16.46
CA ALA A 162 -0.58 -5.81 15.94
C ALA A 162 -0.13 -5.65 14.49
N LEU A 163 -0.96 -5.08 13.61
CA LEU A 163 -0.61 -4.78 12.22
C LEU A 163 0.63 -3.87 12.13
N GLN A 164 0.66 -2.79 12.92
CA GLN A 164 1.80 -1.87 12.95
C GLN A 164 3.10 -2.55 13.39
N ARG A 165 3.05 -3.40 14.43
CA ARG A 165 4.22 -4.16 14.91
C ARG A 165 4.74 -5.10 13.84
N VAL A 166 3.85 -5.85 13.18
CA VAL A 166 4.24 -6.79 12.12
C VAL A 166 4.89 -6.07 10.94
N ARG A 167 4.32 -4.94 10.51
CA ARG A 167 4.93 -4.09 9.46
C ARG A 167 6.34 -3.64 9.84
N LYS A 168 6.54 -3.19 11.10
CA LYS A 168 7.86 -2.76 11.59
C LYS A 168 8.85 -3.93 11.61
N THR A 169 8.44 -5.11 12.05
CA THR A 169 9.28 -6.32 12.05
C THR A 169 9.71 -6.70 10.63
N LEU A 170 8.77 -6.74 9.68
CA LEU A 170 9.08 -7.05 8.28
C LEU A 170 10.05 -6.03 7.68
N MET A 171 9.84 -4.74 7.96
CA MET A 171 10.73 -3.66 7.50
C MET A 171 12.17 -3.86 8.00
N HIS A 172 12.37 -4.09 9.31
CA HIS A 172 13.70 -4.29 9.88
C HIS A 172 14.38 -5.55 9.33
N CYS A 173 13.62 -6.64 9.16
CA CYS A 173 14.15 -7.88 8.57
C CYS A 173 14.63 -7.65 7.14
N ILE A 174 13.83 -6.98 6.31
CA ILE A 174 14.18 -6.67 4.92
C ILE A 174 15.42 -5.77 4.86
N GLU A 175 15.46 -4.70 5.65
CA GLU A 175 16.60 -3.78 5.72
C GLU A 175 17.90 -4.50 6.14
N GLY A 176 17.81 -5.39 7.13
CA GLY A 176 18.94 -6.21 7.56
C GLY A 176 19.44 -7.15 6.46
N LYS A 177 18.54 -7.85 5.75
CA LYS A 177 18.92 -8.73 4.63
C LYS A 177 19.54 -7.95 3.46
N MET A 178 19.02 -6.74 3.18
CA MET A 178 19.57 -5.86 2.15
C MET A 178 21.00 -5.40 2.49
N GLN A 179 21.27 -5.02 3.74
CA GLN A 179 22.61 -4.60 4.18
C GLN A 179 23.62 -5.74 4.15
N VAL A 180 23.26 -6.93 4.64
CA VAL A 180 24.17 -8.08 4.72
C VAL A 180 24.58 -8.61 3.34
N ARG A 181 23.69 -8.55 2.34
CA ARG A 181 23.99 -9.03 0.98
C ARG A 181 24.47 -7.94 0.03
N GLY A 182 24.23 -6.66 0.33
CA GLY A 182 24.85 -5.53 -0.38
C GLY A 182 26.33 -5.30 -0.04
N LEU A 183 26.82 -5.84 1.09
CA LEU A 183 28.24 -5.84 1.46
C LEU A 183 29.04 -7.00 0.83
N ASN A 184 28.36 -7.98 0.25
CA ASN A 184 28.96 -9.19 -0.36
C ASN A 184 28.79 -9.21 -1.89
N ALA A 185 28.42 -8.08 -2.51
CA ALA A 185 28.22 -7.90 -3.93
C ALA A 185 29.34 -7.05 -4.55
#